data_AF-A0A1S3DZB4-F1
#
_entry.id   AF-A0A1S3DZB4-F1
#
_cell.length_a   1.000
_cell.length_b   1.000
_cell.length_c   1.000
_cell.angle_alpha   90.00
_cell.angle_beta   90.00
_cell.angle_gamma   90.00
#
_symmetry.space_group_name_H-M   'P 1'
#
loop_
_entity.id
_entity.type
_entity.pdbx_description
1 polymer ?
#
loop_
_entity_poly.entity_id
_entity_poly.type
_entity_poly.pdbx_seq_one_letter_code
_entity_poly.pdbx_strand_id
1 'polypeptide(L)'
;MADSNFINDDPSNIPSDATNDAGNDVKLSSKDQREALPGEPKCIVCGRYGEYICDETDDDVCSLECKQSVLCRISKSSSCIGGLPAPKKLPAADECFYVRDSDYK
;
A
#
# COMPACT_ATOMS: atom_id res chain seq x y z
N MET A 1 -3.66 57.38 14.25
CA MET A 1 -5.05 56.89 14.31
C MET A 1 -5.23 56.14 12.99
N ALA A 2 -4.77 54.89 12.90
CA ALA A 2 -5.55 53.64 13.07
C ALA A 2 -6.62 53.59 11.94
N ASP A 3 -6.74 52.63 11.02
CA ASP A 3 -6.65 51.15 10.97
C ASP A 3 -6.99 50.81 9.50
N SER A 4 -6.81 49.65 8.87
CA SER A 4 -6.21 48.35 9.14
C SER A 4 -6.16 47.66 7.77
N ASN A 5 -5.10 46.90 7.52
CA ASN A 5 -5.03 45.94 6.41
C ASN A 5 -6.09 44.85 6.63
N PHE A 6 -6.87 44.53 5.59
CA PHE A 6 -7.60 43.26 5.53
C PHE A 6 -7.11 42.51 4.28
N ILE A 7 -5.98 41.83 4.43
CA ILE A 7 -5.61 40.73 3.54
C ILE A 7 -6.57 39.61 3.91
N ASN A 8 -7.47 39.25 3.00
CA ASN A 8 -8.29 38.06 3.17
C ASN A 8 -7.38 36.85 2.91
N ASP A 9 -6.91 36.22 3.98
CA ASP A 9 -6.38 34.87 3.96
C ASP A 9 -7.53 33.89 3.67
N ASP A 10 -7.74 33.54 2.40
CA ASP A 10 -8.63 32.44 2.02
C ASP A 10 -7.90 31.09 2.24
N PRO A 11 -8.39 30.21 3.13
CA PRO A 11 -7.73 28.98 3.53
C PRO A 11 -8.07 27.81 2.59
N SER A 12 -8.00 28.00 1.28
CA SER A 12 -8.03 26.92 0.28
C SER A 12 -6.63 26.39 -0.04
N ASN A 13 -5.78 26.31 1.00
CA ASN A 13 -4.57 25.49 1.01
C ASN A 13 -4.98 24.01 1.00
N ILE A 14 -5.34 23.50 -0.18
CA ILE A 14 -5.17 22.08 -0.47
C ILE A 14 -3.69 21.93 -0.80
N PRO A 15 -2.88 21.26 0.04
CA PRO A 15 -1.60 20.77 -0.42
C PRO A 15 -1.91 19.70 -1.46
N SER A 16 -2.03 20.14 -2.70
CA SER A 16 -1.84 19.25 -3.84
C SER A 16 -0.35 18.94 -3.77
N ASP A 17 -0.02 17.86 -3.06
CA ASP A 17 1.26 17.19 -3.12
C ASP A 17 1.43 16.65 -4.55
N ALA A 18 1.63 17.60 -5.46
CA ALA A 18 2.15 17.39 -6.77
C ALA A 18 3.64 17.69 -6.63
N THR A 19 4.36 16.74 -6.02
CA THR A 19 5.77 16.56 -6.32
C THR A 19 5.87 16.28 -7.81
N ASN A 20 5.97 17.37 -8.58
CA ASN A 20 6.30 17.37 -9.99
C ASN A 20 7.77 16.92 -10.08
N ASP A 21 8.00 15.61 -10.12
CA ASP A 21 9.30 15.04 -10.49
C ASP A 21 9.51 15.28 -12.00
N ALA A 22 10.10 16.44 -12.29
CA ALA A 22 10.34 16.93 -13.62
C ALA A 22 11.49 16.14 -14.29
N GLY A 23 11.20 14.94 -14.79
CA GLY A 23 12.16 14.19 -15.60
C GLY A 23 11.75 12.79 -16.03
N ASN A 24 10.87 12.11 -15.28
CA ASN A 24 10.35 10.80 -15.65
C ASN A 24 8.85 10.93 -15.98
N ASP A 25 8.43 10.47 -17.15
CA ASP A 25 7.02 10.31 -17.49
C ASP A 25 6.41 9.23 -16.59
N VAL A 26 6.03 9.64 -15.37
CA VAL A 26 5.45 8.74 -14.38
C VAL A 26 4.20 8.11 -14.98
N LYS A 27 4.16 6.78 -14.99
CA LYS A 27 3.03 6.05 -15.56
C LYS A 27 1.74 6.47 -14.88
N LEU A 28 0.78 6.94 -15.68
CA LEU A 28 -0.53 7.35 -15.18
C LEU A 28 -1.39 6.13 -14.89
N SER A 29 -1.43 5.16 -15.82
CA SER A 29 -2.19 3.91 -15.66
C SER A 29 -1.27 2.69 -15.57
N SER A 30 -1.74 1.69 -14.84
CA SER A 30 -1.00 0.42 -14.68
C SER A 30 -0.77 -0.30 -16.01
N LYS A 31 -1.63 -0.09 -17.01
CA LYS A 31 -1.61 -0.81 -18.30
C LYS A 31 -0.38 -0.51 -19.14
N ASP A 32 0.22 0.65 -18.92
CA ASP A 32 1.42 1.09 -19.64
C ASP A 32 2.69 0.47 -19.06
N GLN A 33 2.55 -0.33 -17.99
CA GLN A 33 3.65 -1.03 -17.34
C GLN A 33 3.76 -2.49 -17.80
N ARG A 34 5.00 -2.99 -17.88
CA ARG A 34 5.30 -4.40 -18.18
C ARG A 34 4.93 -5.36 -17.05
N GLU A 35 4.86 -6.64 -17.39
CA GLU A 35 4.76 -7.72 -16.40
C GLU A 35 6.07 -7.88 -15.61
N ALA A 36 5.94 -8.24 -14.34
CA ALA A 36 7.07 -8.47 -13.45
C ALA A 36 7.67 -9.87 -13.66
N LEU A 37 9.00 -9.95 -13.70
CA LEU A 37 9.74 -11.21 -13.78
C LEU A 37 9.88 -11.85 -12.39
N PRO A 38 10.21 -13.16 -12.31
CA PRO A 38 10.51 -13.81 -11.04
C PRO A 38 11.70 -13.12 -10.34
N GLY A 39 11.49 -12.66 -9.11
CA GLY A 39 12.51 -11.97 -8.30
C GLY A 39 12.47 -10.44 -8.39
N GLU A 40 11.59 -9.85 -9.19
CA GLU A 40 11.41 -8.40 -9.27
C GLU A 40 10.30 -7.88 -8.34
N PRO A 41 10.37 -6.60 -7.93
CA PRO A 41 9.31 -5.94 -7.17
C PRO A 41 8.00 -5.89 -7.97
N LYS A 42 6.87 -6.04 -7.26
CA LYS A 42 5.55 -6.14 -7.86
C LYS A 42 4.61 -5.12 -7.25
N CYS A 43 3.87 -4.43 -8.10
CA CYS A 43 2.85 -3.50 -7.67
C CYS A 43 1.80 -4.21 -6.78
N ILE A 44 1.59 -3.70 -5.57
CA ILE A 44 0.65 -4.28 -4.60
C ILE A 44 -0.81 -4.28 -5.08
N VAL A 45 -1.15 -3.42 -6.05
CA VAL A 45 -2.51 -3.27 -6.58
C VAL A 45 -2.79 -4.23 -7.74
N CYS A 46 -1.86 -4.30 -8.71
CA CYS A 46 -2.10 -5.01 -9.98
C CYS A 46 -1.14 -6.17 -10.28
N GLY A 47 -0.05 -6.32 -9.52
CA GLY A 47 0.92 -7.39 -9.67
C GLY A 47 1.95 -7.23 -10.80
N ARG A 48 1.86 -6.15 -11.60
CA ARG A 48 2.87 -5.77 -12.62
C ARG A 48 4.15 -5.24 -11.98
N TYR A 49 5.16 -4.91 -12.78
CA TYR A 49 6.44 -4.41 -12.26
C TYR A 49 6.25 -3.15 -11.39
N GLY A 50 6.72 -3.23 -10.14
CA GLY A 50 6.74 -2.12 -9.20
C GLY A 50 7.93 -1.22 -9.47
N GLU A 51 7.74 -0.18 -10.27
CA GLU A 51 8.83 0.74 -10.65
C GLU A 51 9.09 1.81 -9.59
N TYR A 52 8.08 2.14 -8.78
CA TYR A 52 8.14 3.18 -7.77
C TYR A 52 7.80 2.61 -6.39
N ILE A 53 8.37 3.18 -5.33
CA ILE A 53 8.01 2.89 -3.94
C ILE A 53 7.29 4.11 -3.38
N CYS A 54 6.18 3.91 -2.69
CA CYS A 54 5.38 4.98 -2.09
C CYS A 54 5.90 5.29 -0.69
N ASP A 55 6.59 6.42 -0.49
CA ASP A 55 7.25 6.80 0.78
C ASP A 55 6.35 6.74 2.02
N GLU A 56 5.06 7.00 1.86
CA GLU A 56 4.09 7.00 2.97
C GLU A 56 3.73 5.59 3.46
N THR A 57 3.97 4.58 2.63
CA THR A 57 3.46 3.20 2.81
C THR A 57 4.55 2.14 2.66
N ASP A 58 5.69 2.51 2.09
CA ASP A 58 6.80 1.65 1.68
C ASP A 58 6.36 0.52 0.72
N ASP A 59 5.22 0.69 0.04
CA ASP A 59 4.67 -0.28 -0.90
C ASP A 59 5.14 -0.01 -2.35
N ASP A 60 5.46 -1.09 -3.06
CA ASP A 60 5.76 -1.07 -4.50
C ASP A 60 4.50 -0.72 -5.33
N VAL A 61 4.62 0.25 -6.23
CA VAL A 61 3.56 0.71 -7.15
C VAL A 61 4.07 0.90 -8.57
N CYS A 62 3.21 0.64 -9.55
CA CYS A 62 3.57 0.77 -10.97
C CYS A 62 3.18 2.12 -11.60
N SER A 63 2.21 2.83 -11.01
CA SER A 63 1.60 4.03 -11.60
C SER A 63 0.95 4.92 -10.55
N LEU A 64 0.64 6.17 -10.90
CA LEU A 64 -0.06 7.12 -10.03
C LEU A 64 -1.46 6.62 -9.62
N GLU A 65 -2.18 5.98 -10.55
CA GLU A 65 -3.48 5.35 -10.25
C GLU A 65 -3.36 4.29 -9.14
N CYS A 66 -2.30 3.49 -9.18
CA CYS A 66 -2.03 2.49 -8.14
C CYS A 66 -1.59 3.14 -6.83
N LYS A 67 -0.74 4.18 -6.86
CA LYS A 67 -0.39 4.96 -5.66
C LYS A 67 -1.65 5.51 -4.96
N GLN A 68 -2.54 6.16 -5.71
CA GLN A 68 -3.80 6.68 -5.16
C GLN A 68 -4.70 5.60 -4.57
N SER A 69 -4.75 4.43 -5.21
CA SER A 69 -5.53 3.29 -4.70
C SER A 69 -5.02 2.78 -3.36
N VAL A 70 -3.70 2.71 -3.18
CA VAL A 70 -3.06 2.35 -1.90
C VAL A 70 -3.36 3.39 -0.83
N LEU A 71 -3.11 4.68 -1.12
CA LEU A 71 -3.38 5.77 -0.19
C LEU A 71 -4.86 5.82 0.23
N CYS A 72 -5.79 5.67 -0.73
CA CYS A 72 -7.22 5.64 -0.46
C CYS A 72 -7.61 4.46 0.43
N ARG A 73 -7.00 3.28 0.23
CA ARG A 73 -7.22 2.11 1.07
C ARG A 73 -6.76 2.38 2.50
N ILE A 74 -5.60 3.02 2.68
CA ILE A 74 -5.05 3.35 3.99
C ILE A 74 -5.90 4.37 4.72
N SER A 75 -6.35 5.42 4.03
CA SER A 75 -7.29 6.40 4.61
C SER A 75 -8.62 5.76 5.03
N LYS A 76 -9.04 4.67 4.37
CA LYS A 76 -10.24 3.91 4.75
C LYS A 76 -9.95 2.90 5.86
N SER A 77 -8.77 2.28 5.86
CA SER A 77 -8.37 1.25 6.81
C SER A 77 -7.80 1.81 8.11
N SER A 78 -7.53 3.11 8.20
CA SER A 78 -7.24 3.77 9.48
C SER A 78 -8.44 3.76 10.45
N SER A 79 -9.63 3.35 10.00
CA SER A 79 -10.76 2.94 10.87
C SER A 79 -10.77 1.43 11.22
N CYS A 80 -9.84 0.62 10.71
CA CYS A 80 -9.75 -0.80 10.99
C CYS A 80 -8.31 -1.34 10.84
N ILE A 81 -7.52 -1.21 11.91
CA ILE A 81 -6.37 -2.08 12.15
C ILE A 81 -6.91 -3.50 12.36
N GLY A 82 -7.05 -4.28 11.29
CA GLY A 82 -7.66 -5.62 11.38
C GLY A 82 -8.11 -6.19 10.05
N GLY A 83 -7.24 -6.11 9.03
CA GLY A 83 -7.50 -6.71 7.72
C GLY A 83 -7.17 -8.21 7.61
N LEU A 84 -6.87 -8.91 8.71
CA LEU A 84 -6.97 -10.37 8.69
C LEU A 84 -8.45 -10.73 8.78
N PRO A 85 -8.98 -11.59 7.88
CA PRO A 85 -10.29 -12.19 8.12
C PRO A 85 -10.28 -12.78 9.53
N ALA A 86 -11.34 -12.53 10.30
CA ALA A 86 -11.46 -13.02 11.67
C ALA A 86 -10.96 -14.48 11.70
N PRO A 87 -10.00 -14.83 12.57
CA PRO A 87 -9.44 -16.17 12.59
C PRO A 87 -10.61 -17.13 12.78
N LYS A 88 -10.91 -17.90 11.72
CA LYS A 88 -11.87 -18.98 11.81
C LYS A 88 -11.29 -19.88 12.89
N LYS A 89 -11.96 -19.96 14.05
CA LYS A 89 -11.58 -20.88 15.13
C LYS A 89 -11.68 -22.28 14.55
N LEU A 90 -10.58 -22.78 14.01
CA LEU A 90 -10.45 -24.18 13.69
C LEU A 90 -10.47 -24.91 15.04
N PRO A 91 -11.34 -25.90 15.26
CA PRO A 91 -11.30 -26.69 16.47
C PRO A 91 -9.91 -27.32 16.56
N ALA A 92 -9.21 -27.07 17.66
CA ALA A 92 -7.91 -27.67 17.96
C ALA A 92 -8.12 -29.15 18.32
N ALA A 93 -8.42 -29.98 17.33
CA ALA A 93 -8.20 -31.41 17.44
C ALA A 93 -6.72 -31.66 17.13
N ASP A 94 -5.87 -31.29 18.09
CA ASP A 94 -4.45 -31.63 18.09
C ASP A 94 -4.32 -33.11 18.46
N GLU A 95 -4.61 -33.99 17.51
CA GLU A 95 -4.33 -35.42 17.66
C GLU A 95 -2.85 -35.66 17.37
N CYS A 96 -2.00 -35.39 18.36
CA CYS A 96 -0.61 -35.79 18.33
C CYS A 96 -0.51 -37.33 18.39
N PHE A 97 -0.20 -37.97 17.25
CA PHE A 97 0.15 -39.39 17.19
C PHE A 97 1.60 -39.58 17.65
N TYR A 98 1.80 -40.23 18.80
CA TYR A 98 3.13 -40.71 19.19
C TYR A 98 3.54 -41.86 18.27
N VAL A 99 4.52 -41.61 17.41
CA VAL A 99 5.22 -42.67 16.68
C VAL A 99 6.05 -43.42 17.72
N ARG A 100 5.67 -44.66 18.04
CA ARG A 100 6.52 -45.53 18.85
C ARG A 100 7.74 -45.85 18.00
N ASP A 101 8.90 -45.35 18.41
CA ASP A 101 10.20 -45.83 17.94
C ASP A 101 10.28 -47.32 18.28
N SER A 102 9.84 -48.13 17.34
CA SER A 102 10.10 -49.55 17.31
C SER A 102 11.49 -49.68 16.71
N ASP A 103 12.29 -50.57 17.30
CA ASP A 103 13.61 -50.98 16.82
C ASP A 103 14.82 -50.28 17.47
N TYR A 104 14.89 -50.34 18.81
CA TYR A 104 16.18 -50.50 19.49
C TYR A 104 16.57 -51.99 19.45
N LYS A 105 17.42 -52.40 18.50
CA LYS A 105 18.08 -53.72 18.54
C LYS A 105 19.52 -53.64 18.03
#